data_AF-A0A0D0DM40-F1
#
_entry.id   AF-A0A0D0DM40-F1
#
_cell.length_a   1.000
_cell.length_b   1.000
_cell.length_c   1.000
_cell.angle_alpha   90.00
_cell.angle_beta   90.00
_cell.angle_gamma   90.00
#
_symmetry.space_group_name_H-M   'P 1'
#
loop_
_entity.id
_entity.type
_entity.pdbx_description
1 polymer ?
#
loop_
_entity_poly.entity_id
_entity_poly.type
_entity_poly.pdbx_seq_one_letter_code
_entity_poly.pdbx_strand_id
1 'polypeptide(L)'
;MFRPLAFFKNVSRCSHSFTIRAHLSTYAAARQTRSLSKPLLCGAASAFTAAFVLQQTTTSVHLDAPESIKGGVVVDPATSIEFPKELRIPSRFPLPPHSLVGVGVRTVSFLGIKVYSVGFYADLANPKLHVPITATPEEKIHHIIRNTSCVIRIVPTRNTSYSHLRDGFVRALSTRVQLAKSRQTLSPETELFLQSPLRKLKSIFPSTVVAKGYPLDVHITAPTGDVTRPRSLVFMDLGSVESDWVAEEFVLAYFEGNGISPPLKQTTSERLQTFGS
;
A
#
# COMPACT_ATOMS: atom_id res chain seq x y z
N MET A 1 69.73 7.86 -24.51
CA MET A 1 70.64 7.96 -23.36
C MET A 1 69.79 7.93 -22.09
N PHE A 2 70.19 7.17 -21.06
CA PHE A 2 69.60 7.09 -19.70
C PHE A 2 68.09 6.79 -19.49
N ARG A 3 67.84 5.53 -19.08
CA ARG A 3 66.92 5.15 -17.98
C ARG A 3 67.43 5.74 -16.65
N PRO A 4 66.63 5.89 -15.57
CA PRO A 4 65.85 4.82 -14.91
C PRO A 4 64.44 5.31 -14.47
N LEU A 5 63.67 4.71 -13.53
CA LEU A 5 63.78 3.52 -12.67
C LEU A 5 62.36 2.89 -12.53
N ALA A 6 62.21 1.80 -11.75
CA ALA A 6 60.92 1.16 -11.45
C ALA A 6 60.60 1.18 -9.94
N PHE A 7 59.31 1.11 -9.58
CA PHE A 7 58.89 0.79 -8.22
C PHE A 7 57.61 -0.08 -8.21
N PHE A 8 57.79 -1.39 -8.41
CA PHE A 8 56.75 -2.38 -8.12
C PHE A 8 56.84 -2.78 -6.65
N LYS A 9 55.72 -2.70 -5.90
CA LYS A 9 55.60 -3.25 -4.55
C LYS A 9 54.64 -4.42 -4.54
N ASN A 10 55.17 -5.59 -4.20
CA ASN A 10 54.40 -6.79 -3.86
C ASN A 10 53.49 -6.53 -2.65
N VAL A 11 52.28 -7.08 -2.68
CA VAL A 11 51.53 -7.44 -1.47
C VAL A 11 51.12 -8.90 -1.60
N SER A 12 51.56 -9.71 -0.64
CA SER A 12 51.50 -11.16 -0.70
C SER A 12 50.09 -11.71 -0.50
N ARG A 13 49.71 -12.71 -1.30
CA ARG A 13 48.58 -13.60 -0.97
C ARG A 13 48.97 -14.44 0.25
N CYS A 14 48.20 -14.35 1.33
CA CYS A 14 48.28 -15.32 2.42
C CYS A 14 47.10 -16.28 2.33
N SER A 15 47.39 -17.56 2.10
CA SER A 15 46.41 -18.64 2.00
C SER A 15 46.38 -19.45 3.29
N HIS A 16 45.27 -19.37 4.04
CA HIS A 16 45.03 -20.24 5.18
C HIS A 16 43.83 -21.14 4.93
N SER A 17 44.14 -22.39 4.56
CA SER A 17 43.20 -23.49 4.49
C SER A 17 42.81 -23.92 5.91
N PHE A 18 41.59 -23.60 6.35
CA PHE A 18 41.05 -24.10 7.62
C PHE A 18 40.36 -25.46 7.42
N THR A 19 41.05 -26.52 7.82
CA THR A 19 40.53 -27.89 7.79
C THR A 19 39.62 -28.14 9.00
N ILE A 20 38.32 -27.89 8.87
CA ILE A 20 37.35 -28.20 9.94
C ILE A 20 37.03 -29.70 9.91
N ARG A 21 37.44 -30.40 10.97
CA ARG A 21 37.28 -31.84 11.15
C ARG A 21 35.84 -32.15 11.55
N ALA A 22 35.11 -32.89 10.72
CA ALA A 22 33.76 -33.34 11.04
C ALA A 22 33.79 -34.41 12.15
N HIS A 23 33.18 -34.12 13.31
CA HIS A 23 32.91 -35.12 14.34
C HIS A 23 31.48 -35.64 14.18
N LEU A 24 31.35 -36.81 13.56
CA LEU A 24 30.13 -37.61 13.55
C LEU A 24 29.87 -38.15 14.96
N SER A 25 28.85 -37.62 15.64
CA SER A 25 28.35 -38.19 16.89
C SER A 25 27.15 -39.09 16.60
N THR A 26 27.37 -40.40 16.58
CA THR A 26 26.32 -41.41 16.48
C THR A 26 25.63 -41.59 17.83
N TYR A 27 24.50 -40.89 18.04
CA TYR A 27 23.58 -41.21 19.14
C TYR A 27 22.69 -42.38 18.74
N ALA A 28 22.95 -43.55 19.34
CA ALA A 28 22.16 -44.75 19.14
C ALA A 28 20.80 -44.64 19.86
N ALA A 29 19.71 -44.88 19.14
CA ALA A 29 18.36 -44.88 19.70
C ALA A 29 18.08 -46.20 20.45
N ALA A 30 18.09 -46.16 21.78
CA ALA A 30 17.71 -47.29 22.61
C ALA A 30 16.17 -47.47 22.64
N ARG A 31 15.65 -48.38 21.80
CA ARG A 31 14.27 -48.89 21.94
C ARG A 31 14.19 -49.80 23.17
N GLN A 32 13.51 -49.37 24.23
CA GLN A 32 12.99 -50.30 25.24
C GLN A 32 11.55 -50.70 24.87
N THR A 33 11.33 -52.01 24.76
CA THR A 33 10.03 -52.61 24.45
C THR A 33 9.57 -53.50 25.59
N ARG A 34 8.26 -53.41 25.90
CA ARG A 34 7.47 -54.36 26.72
C ARG A 34 7.80 -54.45 28.22
N SER A 35 6.79 -54.20 29.04
CA SER A 35 6.03 -55.33 29.59
C SER A 35 4.58 -54.94 29.84
N LEU A 36 3.69 -55.92 29.80
CA LEU A 36 2.25 -55.76 29.97
C LEU A 36 1.82 -56.53 31.22
N SER A 37 1.31 -55.85 32.24
CA SER A 37 0.61 -56.49 33.34
C SER A 37 -0.53 -55.61 33.87
N LYS A 38 -1.70 -56.23 34.00
CA LYS A 38 -2.81 -55.75 34.83
C LYS A 38 -2.97 -56.74 35.99
N PRO A 39 -3.51 -56.30 37.12
CA PRO A 39 -4.75 -56.95 37.58
C PRO A 39 -5.87 -55.93 37.80
N LEU A 40 -7.12 -56.42 37.73
CA LEU A 40 -8.28 -55.70 38.24
C LEU A 40 -8.29 -55.73 39.78
N LEU A 41 -8.92 -54.73 40.40
CA LEU A 41 -9.69 -54.92 41.63
C LEU A 41 -10.79 -53.85 41.73
N CYS A 42 -11.87 -54.21 42.42
CA CYS A 42 -13.15 -53.47 42.41
C CYS A 42 -13.13 -52.22 43.29
N GLY A 43 -13.96 -51.23 42.93
CA GLY A 43 -14.22 -50.04 43.76
C GLY A 43 -15.39 -49.23 43.21
N ALA A 44 -16.62 -49.59 43.59
CA ALA A 44 -17.80 -48.82 43.26
C ALA A 44 -18.21 -47.92 44.44
N ALA A 45 -18.04 -46.60 44.30
CA ALA A 45 -18.83 -45.54 44.94
C ALA A 45 -18.16 -44.16 44.75
N SER A 46 -18.80 -43.29 43.97
CA SER A 46 -18.89 -41.85 44.22
C SER A 46 -19.89 -41.24 43.23
N ALA A 47 -20.87 -40.50 43.75
CA ALA A 47 -21.95 -39.91 42.97
C ALA A 47 -21.59 -38.51 42.45
N PHE A 48 -22.22 -38.11 41.34
CA PHE A 48 -22.58 -36.74 40.97
C PHE A 48 -21.73 -35.57 41.50
N THR A 49 -20.80 -35.05 40.70
CA THR A 49 -20.51 -33.59 40.55
C THR A 49 -19.46 -33.33 39.45
N ALA A 50 -19.89 -33.29 38.18
CA ALA A 50 -19.00 -32.95 37.05
C ALA A 50 -19.68 -32.18 35.91
N ALA A 51 -20.83 -31.56 36.18
CA ALA A 51 -21.55 -30.73 35.21
C ALA A 51 -21.75 -29.32 35.78
N PHE A 52 -20.74 -28.44 35.67
CA PHE A 52 -20.93 -26.99 35.45
C PHE A 52 -19.67 -26.11 35.19
N VAL A 53 -18.44 -26.65 34.98
CA VAL A 53 -17.22 -25.80 34.87
C VAL A 53 -16.32 -26.12 33.67
N LEU A 54 -16.90 -26.45 32.51
CA LEU A 54 -16.12 -26.69 31.28
C LEU A 54 -16.85 -26.30 29.97
N GLN A 55 -17.64 -25.22 30.04
CA GLN A 55 -18.43 -24.72 28.90
C GLN A 55 -18.33 -23.19 28.68
N GLN A 56 -17.27 -22.54 29.19
CA GLN A 56 -17.05 -21.09 29.08
C GLN A 56 -15.62 -20.69 28.67
N THR A 57 -15.03 -21.36 27.67
CA THR A 57 -13.82 -20.85 26.96
C THR A 57 -13.77 -21.25 25.48
N THR A 58 -14.90 -21.51 24.82
CA THR A 58 -14.98 -21.37 23.36
C THR A 58 -15.35 -19.94 23.02
N THR A 59 -14.43 -19.01 23.29
CA THR A 59 -14.42 -17.72 22.59
C THR A 59 -14.17 -18.02 21.12
N SER A 60 -15.25 -18.18 20.36
CA SER A 60 -15.19 -18.30 18.90
C SER A 60 -14.47 -17.07 18.37
N VAL A 61 -13.22 -17.26 17.92
CA VAL A 61 -12.44 -16.19 17.28
C VAL A 61 -13.14 -15.88 15.97
N HIS A 62 -13.99 -14.86 16.00
CA HIS A 62 -14.69 -14.35 14.84
C HIS A 62 -13.64 -13.68 13.95
N LEU A 63 -13.15 -14.40 12.94
CA LEU A 63 -12.39 -13.76 11.86
C LEU A 63 -13.39 -12.93 11.04
N ASP A 64 -13.36 -11.61 11.25
CA ASP A 64 -14.09 -10.67 10.41
C ASP A 64 -13.57 -10.74 8.97
N ALA A 65 -14.19 -11.60 8.16
CA ALA A 65 -14.07 -11.50 6.71
C ALA A 65 -14.62 -10.13 6.29
N PRO A 66 -13.92 -9.36 5.45
CA PRO A 66 -14.40 -8.04 5.03
C PRO A 66 -15.76 -8.17 4.35
N GLU A 67 -16.71 -7.37 4.83
CA GLU A 67 -18.13 -7.40 4.47
C GLU A 67 -18.30 -7.44 2.94
N SER A 68 -19.00 -8.45 2.43
CA SER A 68 -19.14 -8.65 0.98
C SER A 68 -19.89 -7.48 0.35
N ILE A 69 -19.17 -6.72 -0.48
CA ILE A 69 -19.67 -5.46 -1.05
C ILE A 69 -20.87 -5.75 -1.94
N LYS A 70 -22.07 -5.32 -1.52
CA LYS A 70 -23.32 -5.44 -2.29
C LYS A 70 -23.34 -4.59 -3.58
N GLY A 71 -22.33 -3.76 -3.80
CA GLY A 71 -22.11 -3.03 -5.04
C GLY A 71 -21.30 -3.85 -6.05
N GLY A 72 -21.75 -3.88 -7.30
CA GLY A 72 -21.04 -4.62 -8.36
C GLY A 72 -19.59 -4.16 -8.59
N VAL A 73 -18.80 -4.98 -9.25
CA VAL A 73 -17.39 -4.71 -9.57
C VAL A 73 -17.21 -4.05 -10.94
N VAL A 74 -16.04 -3.45 -11.15
CA VAL A 74 -15.49 -2.99 -12.42
C VAL A 74 -14.12 -3.64 -12.60
N VAL A 75 -13.86 -4.22 -13.76
CA VAL A 75 -12.61 -4.95 -14.04
C VAL A 75 -11.67 -4.04 -14.82
N ASP A 76 -10.39 -3.95 -14.42
CA ASP A 76 -9.36 -3.32 -15.25
C ASP A 76 -9.06 -4.21 -16.46
N PRO A 77 -9.36 -3.75 -17.70
CA PRO A 77 -9.20 -4.57 -18.91
C PRO A 77 -7.75 -4.97 -19.17
N ALA A 78 -6.78 -4.24 -18.62
CA ALA A 78 -5.36 -4.54 -18.84
C ALA A 78 -4.80 -5.59 -17.86
N THR A 79 -5.46 -5.87 -16.73
CA THR A 79 -4.91 -6.76 -15.68
C THR A 79 -5.89 -7.81 -15.17
N SER A 80 -7.16 -7.72 -15.54
CA SER A 80 -8.26 -8.55 -14.99
C SER A 80 -8.42 -8.42 -13.46
N ILE A 81 -7.93 -7.32 -12.87
CA ILE A 81 -8.11 -7.02 -11.44
C ILE A 81 -9.46 -6.32 -11.25
N GLU A 82 -10.22 -6.80 -10.25
CA GLU A 82 -11.54 -6.27 -9.93
C GLU A 82 -11.46 -5.15 -8.88
N PHE A 83 -12.26 -4.11 -9.10
CA PHE A 83 -12.44 -2.98 -8.19
C PHE A 83 -13.93 -2.85 -7.85
N PRO A 84 -14.34 -2.84 -6.58
CA PRO A 84 -15.74 -2.61 -6.23
C PRO A 84 -16.19 -1.20 -6.64
N LYS A 85 -17.48 -1.02 -6.97
CA LYS A 85 -18.04 0.31 -7.28
C LYS A 85 -18.07 1.26 -6.07
N GLU A 86 -18.12 0.72 -4.86
CA GLU A 86 -18.07 1.46 -3.60
C GLU A 86 -16.96 0.87 -2.71
N LEU A 87 -16.25 1.74 -2.01
CA LEU A 87 -15.21 1.37 -1.06
C LEU A 87 -15.45 2.05 0.29
N ARG A 88 -15.38 1.28 1.37
CA ARG A 88 -15.37 1.79 2.75
C ARG A 88 -13.99 1.56 3.33
N ILE A 89 -13.35 2.64 3.80
CA ILE A 89 -12.04 2.56 4.44
C ILE A 89 -12.20 2.25 5.93
N PRO A 90 -11.54 1.20 6.45
CA PRO A 90 -11.57 0.90 7.87
C PRO A 90 -10.92 2.06 8.65
N SER A 91 -11.67 2.61 9.60
CA SER A 91 -11.30 3.83 10.31
C SER A 91 -11.94 3.84 11.69
N ARG A 92 -11.29 4.50 12.67
CA ARG A 92 -11.81 4.57 14.06
C ARG A 92 -13.13 5.32 14.19
N PHE A 93 -13.47 6.13 13.19
CA PHE A 93 -14.72 6.87 13.07
C PHE A 93 -15.32 6.55 11.71
N PRO A 94 -16.64 6.31 11.58
CA PRO A 94 -17.25 5.98 10.30
C PRO A 94 -16.98 7.06 9.24
N LEU A 95 -16.33 6.68 8.14
CA LEU A 95 -16.15 7.51 6.96
C LEU A 95 -17.26 7.24 5.94
N PRO A 96 -17.66 8.25 5.12
CA PRO A 96 -18.58 8.04 4.02
C PRO A 96 -18.00 7.06 2.99
N PRO A 97 -18.83 6.28 2.27
CA PRO A 97 -18.37 5.38 1.23
C PRO A 97 -17.84 6.16 0.02
N HIS A 98 -16.65 5.81 -0.44
CA HIS A 98 -16.07 6.38 -1.64
C HIS A 98 -16.59 5.65 -2.88
N SER A 99 -17.14 6.38 -3.84
CA SER A 99 -17.52 5.84 -5.15
C SER A 99 -16.29 5.71 -6.03
N LEU A 100 -16.11 4.55 -6.67
CA LEU A 100 -15.13 4.35 -7.74
C LEU A 100 -15.40 5.38 -8.85
N VAL A 101 -14.37 6.07 -9.34
CA VAL A 101 -14.46 7.05 -10.43
C VAL A 101 -13.79 6.52 -11.70
N GLY A 102 -12.65 5.86 -11.58
CA GLY A 102 -11.94 5.26 -12.72
C GLY A 102 -10.99 4.13 -12.30
N VAL A 103 -10.59 3.33 -13.29
CA VAL A 103 -9.63 2.22 -13.14
C VAL A 103 -8.57 2.28 -14.24
N GLY A 104 -7.36 1.81 -13.97
CA GLY A 104 -6.35 1.65 -15.00
C GLY A 104 -5.06 1.02 -14.53
N VAL A 105 -4.28 0.49 -15.47
CA VAL A 105 -2.96 -0.06 -15.19
C VAL A 105 -1.88 1.03 -15.15
N ARG A 106 -0.93 0.92 -14.23
CA ARG A 106 0.34 1.63 -14.31
C ARG A 106 1.41 0.74 -14.94
N THR A 107 2.03 1.24 -16.00
CA THR A 107 3.17 0.63 -16.66
C THR A 107 4.48 1.35 -16.31
N VAL A 108 5.62 0.67 -16.48
CA VAL A 108 6.96 1.28 -16.43
C VAL A 108 7.80 0.80 -17.60
N SER A 109 8.76 1.63 -18.00
CA SER A 109 9.65 1.47 -19.16
C SER A 109 8.95 1.38 -20.51
N PHE A 110 9.75 1.45 -21.58
CA PHE A 110 9.30 1.31 -22.96
C PHE A 110 8.76 -0.09 -23.30
N LEU A 111 9.02 -1.11 -22.46
CA LEU A 111 8.43 -2.45 -22.57
C LEU A 111 6.98 -2.53 -22.06
N GLY A 112 6.41 -1.43 -21.53
CA GLY A 112 5.03 -1.42 -21.05
C GLY A 112 4.79 -2.33 -19.84
N ILE A 113 5.81 -2.50 -18.98
CA ILE A 113 5.78 -3.47 -17.88
C ILE A 113 4.73 -3.05 -16.84
N LYS A 114 3.62 -3.79 -16.77
CA LYS A 114 2.53 -3.59 -15.80
C LYS A 114 3.05 -3.78 -14.37
N VAL A 115 2.94 -2.76 -13.52
CA VAL A 115 3.44 -2.79 -12.11
C VAL A 115 2.31 -3.02 -11.11
N TYR A 116 1.22 -2.30 -11.29
CA TYR A 116 -0.01 -2.42 -10.51
C TYR A 116 -1.20 -1.98 -11.35
N SER A 117 -2.39 -2.45 -10.99
CA SER A 117 -3.63 -1.76 -11.35
C SER A 117 -3.98 -0.76 -10.25
N VAL A 118 -4.68 0.31 -10.62
CA VAL A 118 -5.10 1.37 -9.70
C VAL A 118 -6.55 1.75 -9.93
N GLY A 119 -7.31 1.87 -8.84
CA GLY A 119 -8.65 2.43 -8.82
C GLY A 119 -8.64 3.77 -8.09
N PHE A 120 -9.19 4.81 -8.72
CA PHE A 120 -9.44 6.10 -8.09
C PHE A 120 -10.88 6.16 -7.60
N TYR A 121 -11.07 6.49 -6.32
CA TYR A 121 -12.37 6.65 -5.69
C TYR A 121 -12.46 8.03 -5.05
N ALA A 122 -13.67 8.59 -5.01
CA ALA A 122 -13.95 9.86 -4.37
C ALA A 122 -15.29 9.81 -3.63
N ASP A 123 -15.41 10.62 -2.58
CA ASP A 123 -16.68 10.87 -1.92
C ASP A 123 -17.49 11.86 -2.78
N LEU A 124 -18.20 11.30 -3.75
CA LEU A 124 -19.09 11.99 -4.68
C LEU A 124 -20.48 12.28 -4.08
N ALA A 125 -20.80 11.68 -2.93
CA ALA A 125 -22.06 11.90 -2.21
C ALA A 125 -21.97 13.08 -1.21
N ASN A 126 -20.77 13.63 -1.01
CA ASN A 126 -20.51 14.79 -0.16
C ASN A 126 -21.37 16.00 -0.56
N PRO A 127 -22.30 16.49 0.30
CA PRO A 127 -23.17 17.63 -0.03
C PRO A 127 -22.43 18.97 -0.13
N LYS A 128 -21.13 19.02 0.22
CA LYS A 128 -20.28 20.20 0.02
C LYS A 128 -19.63 20.24 -1.37
N LEU A 129 -19.65 19.12 -2.11
CA LEU A 129 -18.99 18.98 -3.41
C LEU A 129 -19.91 19.46 -4.54
N HIS A 130 -19.72 20.70 -4.98
CA HIS A 130 -20.47 21.29 -6.10
C HIS A 130 -19.61 21.29 -7.37
N VAL A 131 -19.64 20.18 -8.11
CA VAL A 131 -18.92 20.07 -9.39
C VAL A 131 -19.69 20.84 -10.49
N PRO A 132 -19.08 21.84 -11.15
CA PRO A 132 -19.75 22.57 -12.23
C PRO A 132 -20.03 21.65 -13.42
N ILE A 133 -21.27 21.65 -13.90
CA ILE A 133 -21.72 20.79 -15.02
C ILE A 133 -20.95 21.13 -16.30
N THR A 134 -20.71 22.43 -16.53
CA THR A 134 -20.02 23.00 -17.70
C THR A 134 -18.51 22.85 -17.69
N ALA A 135 -17.90 22.38 -16.59
CA ALA A 135 -16.45 22.18 -16.50
C ALA A 135 -15.99 21.01 -17.38
N THR A 136 -14.80 21.13 -17.96
CA THR A 136 -14.16 20.02 -18.67
C THR A 136 -13.89 18.84 -17.73
N PRO A 137 -13.77 17.59 -18.23
CA PRO A 137 -13.50 16.44 -17.37
C PRO A 137 -12.22 16.61 -16.54
N GLU A 138 -11.19 17.28 -17.06
CA GLU A 138 -9.96 17.56 -16.30
C GLU A 138 -10.21 18.55 -15.15
N GLU A 139 -10.94 19.63 -15.39
CA GLU A 139 -11.33 20.58 -14.33
C GLU A 139 -12.22 19.89 -13.27
N LYS A 140 -13.13 19.01 -13.68
CA LYS A 140 -13.93 18.18 -12.74
C LYS A 140 -13.01 17.29 -11.89
N ILE A 141 -12.01 16.63 -12.47
CA ILE A 141 -11.01 15.82 -11.73
C ILE A 141 -10.27 16.68 -10.70
N HIS A 142 -9.69 17.81 -11.12
CA HIS A 142 -8.96 18.70 -10.23
C HIS A 142 -9.86 19.26 -9.11
N HIS A 143 -11.11 19.61 -9.43
CA HIS A 143 -12.08 20.09 -8.46
C HIS A 143 -12.43 19.01 -7.42
N ILE A 144 -12.68 17.77 -7.84
CA ILE A 144 -12.98 16.64 -6.93
C ILE A 144 -11.80 16.41 -5.98
N ILE A 145 -10.58 16.28 -6.51
CA ILE A 145 -9.37 16.00 -5.72
C ILE A 145 -9.14 17.08 -4.66
N ARG A 146 -9.38 18.35 -4.99
CA ARG A 146 -9.22 19.49 -4.07
C ARG A 146 -10.30 19.56 -3.00
N ASN A 147 -11.56 19.28 -3.36
CA ASN A 147 -12.72 19.60 -2.53
C ASN A 147 -13.34 18.43 -1.74
N THR A 148 -13.00 17.17 -2.04
CA THR A 148 -13.55 16.00 -1.33
C THR A 148 -12.50 14.99 -0.87
N SER A 149 -12.92 14.02 -0.04
CA SER A 149 -12.06 12.90 0.37
C SER A 149 -11.91 11.89 -0.76
N CYS A 150 -10.70 11.35 -0.92
CA CYS A 150 -10.33 10.50 -2.06
C CYS A 150 -9.61 9.24 -1.58
N VAL A 151 -9.70 8.16 -2.35
CA VAL A 151 -8.89 6.95 -2.16
C VAL A 151 -8.24 6.55 -3.48
N ILE A 152 -6.97 6.19 -3.39
CA ILE A 152 -6.23 5.51 -4.45
C ILE A 152 -5.96 4.07 -3.98
N ARG A 153 -6.67 3.09 -4.55
CA ARG A 153 -6.46 1.65 -4.29
C ARG A 153 -5.45 1.11 -5.29
N ILE A 154 -4.34 0.58 -4.80
CA ILE A 154 -3.21 0.09 -5.62
C ILE A 154 -3.09 -1.42 -5.46
N VAL A 155 -3.20 -2.16 -6.56
CA VAL A 155 -3.17 -3.64 -6.55
C VAL A 155 -2.00 -4.15 -7.40
N PRO A 156 -0.90 -4.67 -6.81
CA PRO A 156 0.27 -5.13 -7.55
C PRO A 156 -0.06 -6.29 -8.50
N THR A 157 0.39 -6.19 -9.76
CA THR A 157 0.22 -7.26 -10.77
C THR A 157 1.19 -8.43 -10.57
N ARG A 158 2.17 -8.26 -9.67
CA ARG A 158 3.26 -9.18 -9.33
C ARG A 158 3.78 -8.88 -7.92
N ASN A 159 4.54 -9.80 -7.34
CA ASN A 159 5.25 -9.54 -6.09
C ASN A 159 6.23 -8.37 -6.26
N THR A 160 6.27 -7.49 -5.26
CA THR A 160 7.13 -6.30 -5.20
C THR A 160 7.50 -6.01 -3.74
N SER A 161 8.13 -4.88 -3.43
CA SER A 161 8.33 -4.42 -2.05
C SER A 161 7.69 -3.04 -1.83
N TYR A 162 7.38 -2.74 -0.57
CA TYR A 162 6.95 -1.40 -0.15
C TYR A 162 8.00 -0.34 -0.50
N SER A 163 9.30 -0.66 -0.38
CA SER A 163 10.39 0.21 -0.82
C SER A 163 10.35 0.52 -2.32
N HIS A 164 10.03 -0.45 -3.18
CA HIS A 164 9.91 -0.22 -4.63
C HIS A 164 8.69 0.63 -4.98
N LEU A 165 7.55 0.41 -4.30
CA LEU A 165 6.35 1.24 -4.45
C LEU A 165 6.63 2.69 -4.01
N ARG A 166 7.21 2.87 -2.81
CA ARG A 166 7.68 4.16 -2.27
C ARG A 166 8.55 4.90 -3.27
N ASP A 167 9.58 4.25 -3.82
CA ASP A 167 10.51 4.88 -4.75
C ASP A 167 9.80 5.31 -6.04
N GLY A 168 8.76 4.58 -6.46
CA GLY A 168 7.84 5.00 -7.52
C GLY A 168 7.06 6.27 -7.18
N PHE A 169 6.45 6.34 -6.00
CA PHE A 169 5.67 7.51 -5.54
C PHE A 169 6.55 8.74 -5.32
N VAL A 170 7.72 8.57 -4.69
CA VAL A 170 8.72 9.63 -4.49
C VAL A 170 9.16 10.21 -5.82
N ARG A 171 9.48 9.38 -6.82
CA ARG A 171 9.84 9.88 -8.16
C ARG A 171 8.70 10.68 -8.79
N ALA A 172 7.46 10.19 -8.71
CA ALA A 172 6.30 10.90 -9.24
C ALA A 172 6.12 12.28 -8.57
N LEU A 173 6.18 12.35 -7.24
CA LEU A 173 6.10 13.61 -6.49
C LEU A 173 7.29 14.55 -6.79
N SER A 174 8.51 14.03 -6.97
CA SER A 174 9.64 14.86 -7.41
C SER A 174 9.42 15.47 -8.80
N THR A 175 8.78 14.75 -9.73
CA THR A 175 8.34 15.30 -11.02
C THR A 175 7.28 16.38 -10.83
N ARG A 176 6.33 16.22 -9.89
CA ARG A 176 5.33 17.25 -9.54
C ARG A 176 5.99 18.53 -9.00
N VAL A 177 6.95 18.40 -8.07
CA VAL A 177 7.73 19.54 -7.55
C VAL A 177 8.42 20.27 -8.71
N GLN A 178 9.10 19.55 -9.61
CA GLN A 178 9.80 20.16 -10.73
C GLN A 178 8.85 20.87 -11.71
N LEU A 179 7.67 20.31 -11.96
CA LEU A 179 6.65 20.95 -12.79
C LEU A 179 6.12 22.24 -12.15
N ALA A 180 5.81 22.21 -10.84
CA ALA A 180 5.34 23.37 -10.10
C ALA A 180 6.40 24.50 -10.07
N LYS A 181 7.69 24.16 -9.98
CA LYS A 181 8.79 25.12 -10.17
C LYS A 181 8.81 25.72 -11.57
N SER A 182 8.72 24.90 -12.62
CA SER A 182 8.75 25.40 -14.01
C SER A 182 7.55 26.29 -14.35
N ARG A 183 6.42 26.10 -13.66
CA ARG A 183 5.21 26.93 -13.75
C ARG A 183 5.20 28.11 -12.80
N GLN A 184 6.23 28.27 -11.95
CA GLN A 184 6.32 29.30 -10.91
C GLN A 184 5.15 29.27 -9.89
N THR A 185 4.48 28.13 -9.73
CA THR A 185 3.36 27.95 -8.79
C THR A 185 3.80 27.44 -7.41
N LEU A 186 5.11 27.27 -7.19
CA LEU A 186 5.69 26.84 -5.92
C LEU A 186 6.65 27.93 -5.42
N SER A 187 6.41 28.48 -4.24
CA SER A 187 7.32 29.46 -3.63
C SER A 187 8.57 28.77 -3.05
N PRO A 188 9.71 29.48 -2.93
CA PRO A 188 10.92 28.94 -2.29
C PRO A 188 10.69 28.49 -0.85
N GLU A 189 9.82 29.19 -0.12
CA GLU A 189 9.42 28.85 1.25
C GLU A 189 8.64 27.54 1.30
N THR A 190 7.61 27.40 0.45
CA THR A 190 6.83 26.15 0.36
C THR A 190 7.73 24.98 -0.05
N GLU A 191 8.67 25.18 -0.98
CA GLU A 191 9.66 24.15 -1.34
C GLU A 191 10.47 23.67 -0.12
N LEU A 192 10.95 24.58 0.72
CA LEU A 192 11.67 24.23 1.94
C LEU A 192 10.79 23.44 2.91
N PHE A 193 9.54 23.85 3.10
CA PHE A 193 8.58 23.13 3.95
C PHE A 193 8.28 21.71 3.43
N LEU A 194 8.20 21.49 2.11
CA LEU A 194 7.96 20.18 1.50
C LEU A 194 9.02 19.12 1.84
N GLN A 195 10.24 19.51 2.22
CA GLN A 195 11.30 18.57 2.57
C GLN A 195 10.92 17.64 3.73
N SER A 196 10.16 18.13 4.71
CA SER A 196 9.76 17.33 5.89
C SER A 196 8.67 16.30 5.54
N PRO A 197 7.52 16.67 4.93
CA PRO A 197 6.53 15.71 4.43
C PRO A 197 7.11 14.66 3.47
N LEU A 198 7.98 15.05 2.53
CA LEU A 198 8.61 14.12 1.59
C LEU A 198 9.61 13.15 2.28
N ARG A 199 10.25 13.58 3.38
CA ARG A 199 11.09 12.71 4.22
C ARG A 199 10.22 11.76 5.05
N LYS A 200 9.11 12.23 5.63
CA LYS A 200 8.15 11.41 6.36
C LYS A 200 7.54 10.33 5.45
N LEU A 201 7.12 10.70 4.24
CA LEU A 201 6.65 9.77 3.20
C LEU A 201 7.67 8.68 2.92
N LYS A 202 8.97 9.00 2.86
CA LYS A 202 10.01 7.98 2.65
C LYS A 202 10.15 7.01 3.84
N SER A 203 9.92 7.49 5.06
CA SER A 203 10.14 6.74 6.30
C SER A 203 9.03 5.75 6.66
N ILE A 204 7.79 5.98 6.22
CA ILE A 204 6.64 5.12 6.58
C ILE A 204 6.59 3.79 5.81
N PHE A 205 7.35 3.64 4.72
CA PHE A 205 7.38 2.41 3.93
C PHE A 205 8.52 1.48 4.39
N PRO A 206 8.22 0.26 4.88
CA PRO A 206 9.22 -0.73 5.22
C PRO A 206 9.90 -1.33 3.96
N SER A 207 10.89 -2.19 4.18
CA SER A 207 11.54 -2.99 3.13
C SER A 207 10.80 -4.29 2.79
N THR A 208 9.68 -4.60 3.46
CA THR A 208 8.95 -5.85 3.32
C THR A 208 8.28 -6.01 1.95
N VAL A 209 7.99 -7.27 1.61
CA VAL A 209 7.38 -7.69 0.34
C VAL A 209 5.87 -7.42 0.35
N VAL A 210 5.35 -6.98 -0.79
CA VAL A 210 3.91 -6.91 -1.09
C VAL A 210 3.60 -8.00 -2.12
N ALA A 211 2.66 -8.88 -1.79
CA ALA A 211 2.24 -9.96 -2.67
C ALA A 211 1.42 -9.42 -3.87
N LYS A 212 1.46 -10.13 -4.99
CA LYS A 212 0.52 -9.93 -6.11
C LYS A 212 -0.92 -9.94 -5.58
N GLY A 213 -1.74 -8.99 -6.02
CA GLY A 213 -3.17 -8.93 -5.69
C GLY A 213 -3.49 -8.34 -4.30
N TYR A 214 -2.50 -8.12 -3.43
CA TYR A 214 -2.75 -7.51 -2.12
C TYR A 214 -2.96 -5.98 -2.27
N PRO A 215 -4.15 -5.44 -1.93
CA PRO A 215 -4.43 -4.03 -2.11
C PRO A 215 -3.66 -3.17 -1.09
N LEU A 216 -3.07 -2.08 -1.57
CA LEU A 216 -2.59 -0.96 -0.75
C LEU A 216 -3.53 0.22 -0.99
N ASP A 217 -4.34 0.55 0.01
CA ASP A 217 -5.24 1.70 -0.03
C ASP A 217 -4.56 2.96 0.52
N VAL A 218 -4.68 4.05 -0.24
CA VAL A 218 -4.15 5.36 0.12
C VAL A 218 -5.32 6.33 0.21
N HIS A 219 -5.74 6.64 1.45
CA HIS A 219 -6.84 7.55 1.74
C HIS A 219 -6.32 8.99 1.94
N ILE A 220 -7.06 9.95 1.41
CA ILE A 220 -6.80 11.38 1.55
C ILE A 220 -8.02 12.04 2.15
N THR A 221 -7.82 12.69 3.30
CA THR A 221 -8.90 13.38 4.01
C THR A 221 -9.50 14.49 3.14
N ALA A 222 -10.78 14.80 3.36
CA ALA A 222 -11.38 16.02 2.82
C ALA A 222 -10.59 17.26 3.28
N PRO A 223 -10.59 18.37 2.52
CA PRO A 223 -10.01 19.62 2.98
C PRO A 223 -10.75 20.13 4.22
N THR A 224 -9.99 20.57 5.23
CA THR A 224 -10.54 21.09 6.49
C THR A 224 -11.05 22.54 6.35
N GLY A 225 -10.59 23.27 5.34
CA GLY A 225 -10.78 24.72 5.19
C GLY A 225 -9.99 25.56 6.21
N ASP A 226 -9.10 24.93 6.97
CA ASP A 226 -8.39 25.46 8.12
C ASP A 226 -6.89 25.28 7.91
N VAL A 227 -6.16 26.39 7.81
CA VAL A 227 -4.72 26.43 7.53
C VAL A 227 -3.89 25.71 8.62
N THR A 228 -4.43 25.57 9.83
CA THR A 228 -3.75 24.88 10.94
C THR A 228 -3.89 23.35 10.87
N ARG A 229 -4.81 22.83 10.04
CA ARG A 229 -5.13 21.40 9.93
C ARG A 229 -5.03 20.94 8.48
N PRO A 230 -3.79 20.75 7.97
CA PRO A 230 -3.54 20.28 6.61
C PRO A 230 -4.12 18.88 6.39
N ARG A 231 -4.41 18.56 5.13
CA ARG A 231 -4.89 17.22 4.73
C ARG A 231 -3.86 16.14 5.07
N SER A 232 -4.38 14.98 5.45
CA SER A 232 -3.58 13.79 5.74
C SER A 232 -3.65 12.81 4.56
N LEU A 233 -2.48 12.45 4.04
CA LEU A 233 -2.27 11.36 3.10
C LEU A 233 -1.95 10.09 3.91
N VAL A 234 -2.92 9.19 4.04
CA VAL A 234 -2.85 8.00 4.91
C VAL A 234 -2.71 6.74 4.06
N PHE A 235 -1.58 6.07 4.20
CA PHE A 235 -1.36 4.74 3.65
C PHE A 235 -1.82 3.72 4.67
N MET A 236 -2.82 2.91 4.34
CA MET A 236 -3.36 1.91 5.26
C MET A 236 -2.24 0.98 5.76
N ASP A 237 -2.26 0.68 7.05
CA ASP A 237 -1.28 -0.13 7.78
C ASP A 237 0.20 0.34 7.77
N LEU A 238 0.52 1.44 7.08
CA LEU A 238 1.89 2.01 7.00
C LEU A 238 2.04 3.34 7.75
N GLY A 239 1.01 4.19 7.73
CA GLY A 239 0.98 5.48 8.43
C GLY A 239 0.63 6.67 7.54
N SER A 240 0.76 7.88 8.09
CA SER A 240 0.29 9.12 7.46
C SER A 240 1.40 10.15 7.22
N VAL A 241 1.09 11.07 6.29
CA VAL A 241 1.84 12.29 6.00
C VAL A 241 0.86 13.46 5.98
N GLU A 242 1.09 14.47 6.82
CA GLU A 242 0.27 15.68 6.90
C GLU A 242 0.88 16.78 6.03
N SER A 243 0.19 17.14 4.94
CA SER A 243 0.56 18.21 4.01
C SER A 243 -0.49 18.29 2.90
N ASP A 244 -1.14 19.44 2.74
CA ASP A 244 -2.12 19.66 1.66
C ASP A 244 -1.50 19.41 0.29
N TRP A 245 -0.31 19.97 0.05
CA TRP A 245 0.41 19.84 -1.21
C TRP A 245 0.78 18.39 -1.51
N VAL A 246 1.36 17.64 -0.56
CA VAL A 246 1.72 16.22 -0.83
C VAL A 246 0.47 15.35 -1.00
N ALA A 247 -0.61 15.63 -0.27
CA ALA A 247 -1.86 14.90 -0.39
C ALA A 247 -2.55 15.13 -1.75
N GLU A 248 -2.67 16.39 -2.20
CA GLU A 248 -3.20 16.75 -3.52
C GLU A 248 -2.32 16.19 -4.65
N GLU A 249 -1.02 16.46 -4.59
CA GLU A 249 -0.10 16.16 -5.68
C GLU A 249 0.21 14.67 -5.85
N PHE A 250 -0.01 13.87 -4.79
CA PHE A 250 0.02 12.41 -4.90
C PHE A 250 -1.09 11.89 -5.85
N VAL A 251 -2.26 12.52 -5.86
CA VAL A 251 -3.36 12.15 -6.78
C VAL A 251 -3.18 12.80 -8.13
N LEU A 252 -2.82 14.09 -8.19
CA LEU A 252 -2.59 14.78 -9.47
C LEU A 252 -1.47 14.16 -10.29
N ALA A 253 -0.53 13.44 -9.68
CA ALA A 253 0.44 12.60 -10.39
C ALA A 253 -0.20 11.55 -11.34
N TYR A 254 -1.45 11.11 -11.08
CA TYR A 254 -2.18 10.21 -11.96
C TYR A 254 -2.92 10.93 -13.12
N PHE A 255 -3.09 12.25 -13.05
CA PHE A 255 -4.00 12.99 -13.95
C PHE A 255 -3.37 14.14 -14.74
N GLU A 256 -2.25 14.73 -14.27
CA GLU A 256 -1.58 15.79 -15.02
C GLU A 256 -0.93 15.27 -16.31
N GLY A 257 -1.22 15.94 -17.43
CA GLY A 257 -0.68 15.56 -18.73
C GLY A 257 -1.15 14.15 -19.11
N ASN A 258 -0.23 13.21 -19.29
CA ASN A 258 -0.58 11.79 -19.49
C ASN A 258 -0.77 11.02 -18.16
N GLY A 259 -0.38 11.61 -17.02
CA GLY A 259 -0.37 10.96 -15.72
C GLY A 259 0.63 9.80 -15.61
N ILE A 260 0.77 9.22 -14.42
CA ILE A 260 1.48 7.95 -14.22
C ILE A 260 0.63 6.72 -14.56
N SER A 261 -0.64 6.89 -14.95
CA SER A 261 -1.50 5.87 -15.55
C SER A 261 -2.46 6.52 -16.56
N PRO A 262 -2.08 6.59 -17.85
CA PRO A 262 -2.96 7.11 -18.89
C PRO A 262 -4.33 6.41 -18.97
N PRO A 263 -4.44 5.06 -18.80
CA PRO A 263 -5.74 4.39 -18.78
C PRO A 263 -6.64 4.85 -17.62
N LEU A 264 -6.08 5.11 -16.44
CA LEU A 264 -6.86 5.64 -15.31
C LEU A 264 -7.39 7.04 -15.62
N LYS A 265 -6.56 7.91 -16.21
CA LYS A 265 -7.00 9.25 -16.63
C LYS A 265 -8.14 9.15 -17.64
N GLN A 266 -8.02 8.29 -18.64
CA GLN A 266 -9.05 8.09 -19.66
C GLN A 266 -10.40 7.65 -19.05
N THR A 267 -10.43 6.55 -18.28
CA THR A 267 -11.69 6.03 -17.71
C THR A 267 -12.32 7.00 -16.71
N THR A 268 -11.50 7.74 -15.95
CA THR A 268 -11.97 8.80 -15.04
C THR A 268 -12.61 9.95 -15.82
N SER A 269 -11.97 10.40 -16.92
CA SER A 269 -12.50 11.47 -17.77
C SER A 269 -13.81 11.06 -18.46
N GLU A 270 -13.88 9.86 -19.02
CA GLU A 270 -15.10 9.30 -19.63
C GLU A 270 -16.27 9.28 -18.66
N ARG A 271 -16.05 8.84 -17.41
CA ARG A 271 -17.11 8.85 -16.38
C ARG A 271 -17.52 10.26 -15.96
N LEU A 272 -16.59 11.21 -15.88
CA LEU A 272 -16.89 12.57 -15.42
C LEU A 272 -17.50 13.47 -16.50
N GLN A 273 -17.51 13.05 -17.77
CA GLN A 273 -18.29 13.72 -18.82
C GLN A 273 -19.78 13.77 -18.46
N THR A 274 -20.37 12.63 -18.05
CA THR A 274 -21.79 12.52 -17.67
C THR A 274 -22.08 12.87 -16.21
N PHE A 275 -21.07 13.12 -15.39
CA PHE A 275 -21.26 13.45 -13.98
C PHE A 275 -21.84 14.86 -13.80
N GLY A 276 -23.01 14.94 -13.15
CA GLY A 276 -23.77 16.16 -12.92
C GLY A 276 -24.71 16.56 -14.07
N SER A 277 -24.84 15.72 -15.11
CA SER A 277 -25.82 15.86 -16.20
C SER A 277 -27.14 15.17 -15.89
#